data_AF-A0A6J1Z2P4-F1
#
_entry.id   AF-A0A6J1Z2P4-F1
#
_cell.length_a   1.000
_cell.length_b   1.000
_cell.length_c   1.000
_cell.angle_alpha   90.00
_cell.angle_beta   90.00
_cell.angle_gamma   90.00
#
_symmetry.space_group_name_H-M   'P 1'
#
loop_
_entity.id
_entity.type
_entity.pdbx_description
1 polymer ?
#
loop_
_entity_poly.entity_id
_entity_poly.type
_entity_poly.pdbx_seq_one_letter_code
_entity_poly.pdbx_strand_id
1 'polypeptide(L)'
;MKCLLLALGLALVCGLQAATVPLTMEDLDIRQVAGTWHSMAMAASDISLLDSETAPLRVYVQELRPTPRDNLEIILHKWENHACIEGNIMAQRTEDPAVFTVDYQGERKISVLDTDYTHYMFFCMEAPAPGTENGMMCQYLARTLKADNEVMEKFDRTLQTLPVHIRIILDLTQGKG
;
A
#
# COMPACT_ATOMS: atom_id res chain seq x y z
N MET A 1 -28.78 -61.73 7.30
CA MET A 1 -29.83 -60.81 6.80
C MET A 1 -29.77 -59.50 7.57
N LYS A 2 -30.03 -58.38 6.87
CA LYS A 2 -29.88 -56.96 7.24
C LYS A 2 -28.43 -56.46 7.16
N CYS A 3 -27.95 -55.88 6.04
CA CYS A 3 -28.48 -54.73 5.27
C CYS A 3 -28.69 -53.51 6.18
N LEU A 4 -28.22 -52.29 5.91
CA LEU A 4 -27.60 -51.69 4.74
C LEU A 4 -27.12 -50.28 5.21
N LEU A 5 -26.00 -49.79 4.65
CA LEU A 5 -25.69 -48.38 4.29
C LEU A 5 -25.72 -47.29 5.39
N LEU A 6 -24.58 -46.65 5.70
CA LEU A 6 -23.96 -45.55 4.93
C LEU A 6 -24.84 -44.29 4.87
N ALA A 7 -24.53 -43.35 5.77
CA ALA A 7 -24.58 -41.92 5.48
C ALA A 7 -23.57 -41.22 6.40
N LEU A 8 -22.29 -41.28 6.02
CA LEU A 8 -21.32 -40.25 6.39
C LEU A 8 -21.89 -38.93 5.85
N GLY A 9 -22.44 -38.10 6.72
CA GLY A 9 -22.64 -36.69 6.41
C GLY A 9 -21.27 -36.04 6.30
N LEU A 10 -20.70 -36.02 5.09
CA LEU A 10 -19.64 -35.06 4.76
C LEU A 10 -20.25 -33.67 4.95
N ALA A 11 -20.02 -33.09 6.13
CA ALA A 11 -20.14 -31.65 6.28
C ALA A 11 -19.11 -31.05 5.32
N LEU A 12 -19.63 -30.53 4.21
CA LEU A 12 -18.86 -29.86 3.17
C LEU A 12 -18.01 -28.78 3.85
N VAL A 13 -16.70 -28.93 3.69
CA VAL A 13 -15.67 -27.99 4.10
C VAL A 13 -16.03 -26.60 3.56
N CYS A 14 -16.55 -25.73 4.42
CA CYS A 14 -16.54 -24.29 4.17
C CYS A 14 -15.13 -23.77 4.43
N GLY A 15 -14.22 -24.16 3.54
CA GLY A 15 -12.97 -23.44 3.37
C GLY A 15 -13.25 -22.21 2.52
N LEU A 16 -13.95 -21.21 3.07
CA LEU A 16 -13.68 -19.85 2.62
C LEU A 16 -12.29 -19.53 3.14
N GLN A 17 -11.27 -19.92 2.40
CA GLN A 17 -10.05 -19.14 2.39
C GLN A 17 -10.45 -17.82 1.74
N ALA A 18 -10.94 -16.89 2.57
CA ALA A 18 -10.85 -15.47 2.28
C ALA A 18 -9.36 -15.12 2.30
N ALA A 19 -8.63 -15.60 1.29
CA ALA A 19 -7.42 -14.94 0.87
C ALA A 19 -7.92 -13.70 0.12
N THR A 20 -8.29 -12.67 0.86
CA THR A 20 -8.28 -11.30 0.33
C THR A 20 -6.81 -10.94 0.13
N VAL A 21 -6.18 -11.59 -0.85
CA VAL A 21 -4.97 -11.05 -1.46
C VAL A 21 -5.42 -9.67 -1.94
N PRO A 22 -4.75 -8.59 -1.51
CA PRO A 22 -4.99 -7.29 -2.13
C PRO A 22 -4.96 -7.51 -3.63
N LEU A 23 -5.92 -6.99 -4.38
CA LEU A 23 -5.83 -7.03 -5.84
C LEU A 23 -4.53 -6.28 -6.19
N THR A 24 -3.45 -7.02 -6.40
CA THR A 24 -2.17 -6.49 -6.83
C THR A 24 -2.23 -6.34 -8.33
N MET A 25 -1.49 -5.36 -8.83
CA MET A 25 -1.40 -5.17 -10.27
C MET A 25 -0.77 -6.40 -10.92
N GLU A 26 -1.42 -6.97 -11.92
CA GLU A 26 -0.82 -8.03 -12.73
C GLU A 26 0.31 -7.45 -13.60
N ASP A 27 1.43 -8.15 -13.67
CA ASP A 27 2.57 -7.85 -14.55
C ASP A 27 3.08 -6.40 -14.49
N LEU A 28 3.27 -5.87 -13.26
CA LEU A 28 3.85 -4.54 -13.05
C LEU A 28 5.19 -4.39 -13.81
N ASP A 29 5.24 -3.45 -14.75
CA ASP A 29 6.51 -3.02 -15.34
C ASP A 29 7.16 -1.99 -14.41
N ILE A 30 8.03 -2.50 -13.54
CA ILE A 30 8.73 -1.67 -12.56
C ILE A 30 9.56 -0.55 -13.23
N ARG A 31 9.95 -0.67 -14.50
CA ARG A 31 10.71 0.40 -15.17
C ARG A 31 9.87 1.63 -15.45
N GLN A 32 8.58 1.44 -15.71
CA GLN A 32 7.67 2.54 -16.04
C GLN A 32 7.25 3.37 -14.83
N VAL A 33 7.46 2.87 -13.61
CA VAL A 33 7.16 3.64 -12.39
C VAL A 33 8.21 4.72 -12.10
N ALA A 34 9.34 4.72 -12.82
CA ALA A 34 10.46 5.61 -12.54
C ALA A 34 10.06 7.10 -12.56
N GLY A 35 10.73 7.89 -11.73
CA GLY A 35 10.63 9.35 -11.70
C GLY A 35 9.80 9.89 -10.55
N THR A 36 9.42 11.16 -10.66
CA THR A 36 8.76 11.92 -9.59
C THR A 36 7.31 11.50 -9.38
N TRP A 37 6.90 11.47 -8.12
CA TRP A 37 5.55 11.21 -7.66
C TRP A 37 5.22 12.12 -6.48
N HIS A 38 3.93 12.31 -6.21
CA HIS A 38 3.42 13.10 -5.10
C HIS A 38 2.37 12.34 -4.32
N SER A 39 2.53 12.19 -3.01
CA SER A 39 1.50 11.63 -2.14
C SER A 39 0.29 12.56 -2.07
N MET A 40 -0.88 12.09 -2.52
CA MET A 40 -2.14 12.86 -2.57
C MET A 40 -3.10 12.48 -1.45
N ALA A 41 -3.12 11.21 -1.05
CA ALA A 41 -3.93 10.71 0.05
C ALA A 41 -3.26 9.51 0.72
N MET A 42 -3.60 9.31 1.99
CA MET A 42 -3.17 8.17 2.79
C MET A 42 -4.37 7.55 3.48
N ALA A 43 -4.33 6.24 3.68
CA ALA A 43 -5.30 5.51 4.49
C ALA A 43 -4.59 4.49 5.36
N ALA A 44 -5.13 4.20 6.53
CA ALA A 44 -4.54 3.22 7.44
C ALA A 44 -5.60 2.47 8.24
N SER A 45 -5.23 1.29 8.71
CA SER A 45 -6.05 0.49 9.63
C SER A 45 -6.09 1.07 11.04
N ASP A 46 -4.98 1.68 11.48
CA ASP A 46 -4.83 2.28 12.80
C ASP A 46 -4.41 3.75 12.68
N ILE A 47 -5.03 4.60 13.49
CA ILE A 47 -4.87 6.06 13.43
C ILE A 47 -3.46 6.47 13.84
N SER A 48 -2.85 5.75 14.78
CA SER A 48 -1.49 6.01 15.28
C SER A 48 -0.41 5.91 14.20
N LEU A 49 -0.74 5.32 13.05
CA LEU A 49 0.17 5.24 11.90
C LEU A 49 0.29 6.59 11.17
N LEU A 50 -0.69 7.49 11.30
CA LEU A 50 -0.84 8.71 10.49
C LEU A 50 -1.27 9.98 11.25
N ASP A 51 -1.64 9.90 12.52
CA ASP A 51 -2.32 10.97 13.27
C ASP A 51 -1.49 12.22 13.59
N SER A 52 -0.18 12.15 13.43
CA SER A 52 0.75 13.25 13.69
C SER A 52 1.81 13.34 12.60
N GLU A 53 2.47 14.49 12.48
CA GLU A 53 3.58 14.67 11.52
C GLU A 53 4.73 13.68 11.78
N THR A 54 4.95 13.33 13.04
CA THR A 54 5.96 12.35 13.49
C THR A 54 5.45 10.91 13.49
N ALA A 55 4.21 10.64 13.07
CA ALA A 55 3.68 9.27 13.06
C ALA A 55 4.51 8.39 12.12
N PRO A 56 4.73 7.11 12.45
CA PRO A 56 5.77 6.28 11.84
C PRO A 56 5.60 6.10 10.32
N LEU A 57 4.36 6.15 9.82
CA LEU A 57 4.02 6.00 8.40
C LEU A 57 3.51 7.29 7.76
N ARG A 58 3.67 8.44 8.44
CA ARG A 58 3.41 9.77 7.86
C ARG A 58 4.56 10.20 6.94
N VAL A 59 4.72 9.47 5.83
CA VAL A 59 5.83 9.62 4.88
C VAL A 59 5.33 10.02 3.50
N TYR A 60 6.00 10.95 2.84
CA TYR A 60 5.60 11.52 1.56
C TYR A 60 6.57 11.07 0.47
N VAL A 61 6.09 10.29 -0.51
CA VAL A 61 6.92 9.82 -1.62
C VAL A 61 7.23 11.01 -2.53
N GLN A 62 8.50 11.10 -2.96
CA GLN A 62 9.01 12.11 -3.88
C GLN A 62 9.43 11.48 -5.21
N GLU A 63 10.16 10.38 -5.17
CA GLU A 63 10.72 9.78 -6.38
C GLU A 63 10.83 8.26 -6.24
N LEU A 64 10.55 7.56 -7.34
CA LEU A 64 10.71 6.13 -7.46
C LEU A 64 11.85 5.83 -8.45
N ARG A 65 12.84 5.04 -8.02
CA ARG A 65 14.05 4.73 -8.78
C ARG A 65 14.26 3.23 -8.90
N PRO A 66 13.74 2.60 -9.98
CA PRO A 66 13.98 1.20 -10.27
C PRO A 66 15.46 0.91 -10.51
N THR A 67 15.98 -0.14 -9.89
CA THR A 67 17.37 -0.57 -10.02
C THR A 67 17.55 -1.57 -11.18
N PRO A 68 18.76 -1.83 -11.70
CA PRO A 68 18.98 -2.84 -12.74
C PRO A 68 18.55 -4.27 -12.36
N ARG A 69 18.40 -4.58 -11.07
CA ARG A 69 17.94 -5.89 -10.57
C ARG A 69 16.45 -5.92 -10.22
N ASP A 70 15.69 -4.92 -10.67
CA ASP A 70 14.24 -4.78 -10.44
C ASP A 70 13.83 -4.54 -8.98
N ASN A 71 14.79 -4.22 -8.10
CA ASN A 71 14.49 -3.57 -6.81
C ASN A 71 14.04 -2.12 -7.05
N LEU A 72 13.43 -1.49 -6.05
CA LEU A 72 12.95 -0.12 -6.09
C LEU A 72 13.54 0.71 -4.95
N GLU A 73 14.32 1.74 -5.29
CA GLU A 73 14.65 2.78 -4.33
C GLU A 73 13.51 3.81 -4.28
N ILE A 74 13.02 4.10 -3.08
CA ILE A 74 11.95 5.04 -2.80
C ILE A 74 12.56 6.22 -2.08
N ILE A 75 12.58 7.39 -2.71
CA ILE A 75 12.95 8.66 -2.09
C ILE A 75 11.70 9.27 -1.50
N LEU A 76 11.78 9.65 -0.22
CA LEU A 76 10.64 10.16 0.53
C LEU A 76 11.05 11.25 1.51
N HIS A 77 10.06 11.98 1.99
CA HIS A 77 10.20 12.91 3.09
C HIS A 77 9.44 12.42 4.32
N LYS A 78 10.00 12.65 5.50
CA LYS A 78 9.33 12.44 6.78
C LYS A 78 9.65 13.59 7.74
N TRP A 79 8.75 13.86 8.68
CA TRP A 79 9.03 14.82 9.73
C TRP A 79 9.78 14.14 10.88
N GLU A 80 11.00 14.58 11.15
CA GLU A 80 11.83 14.05 12.22
C GLU A 80 12.70 15.18 12.79
N ASN A 81 12.93 15.18 14.10
CA ASN A 81 13.75 16.19 14.78
C ASN A 81 13.33 17.65 14.48
N HIS A 82 12.02 17.91 14.40
CA HIS A 82 11.44 19.24 14.10
C HIS A 82 11.77 19.78 12.69
N ALA A 83 12.09 18.90 11.75
CA ALA A 83 12.32 19.27 10.37
C ALA A 83 11.75 18.22 9.40
N CYS A 84 11.45 18.66 8.18
CA CYS A 84 11.18 17.75 7.07
C CYS A 84 12.50 17.27 6.49
N ILE A 85 12.80 15.99 6.63
CA ILE A 85 14.04 15.39 6.16
C ILE A 85 13.78 14.43 4.99
N GLU A 86 14.69 14.44 4.01
CA GLU A 86 14.71 13.43 2.95
C GLU A 86 15.30 12.13 3.51
N GLY A 87 14.72 11.01 3.11
CA GLY A 87 15.22 9.68 3.37
C GLY A 87 15.03 8.79 2.14
N ASN A 88 15.72 7.65 2.13
CA ASN A 88 15.56 6.64 1.11
C ASN A 88 15.28 5.28 1.72
N ILE A 89 14.46 4.49 1.03
CA ILE A 89 14.12 3.13 1.39
C ILE A 89 14.42 2.24 0.19
N MET A 90 15.06 1.10 0.42
CA MET A 90 15.28 0.09 -0.62
C MET A 90 14.27 -1.05 -0.50
N ALA A 91 13.32 -1.10 -1.43
CA ALA A 91 12.35 -2.18 -1.53
C ALA A 91 12.89 -3.27 -2.48
N GLN A 92 13.06 -4.49 -1.95
CA GLN A 92 13.60 -5.63 -2.69
C GLN A 92 12.48 -6.32 -3.47
N ARG A 93 12.77 -6.71 -4.73
CA ARG A 93 11.82 -7.50 -5.53
C ARG A 93 11.45 -8.81 -4.84
N THR A 94 10.26 -9.31 -5.16
CA THR A 94 9.85 -10.68 -4.83
C THR A 94 9.62 -11.51 -6.09
N GLU A 95 9.00 -12.68 -5.96
CA GLU A 95 8.53 -13.46 -7.11
C GLU A 95 7.30 -12.83 -7.77
N ASP A 96 6.49 -12.10 -7.01
CA ASP A 96 5.39 -11.31 -7.54
C ASP A 96 5.93 -9.92 -7.96
N PRO A 97 5.76 -9.52 -9.24
CA PRO A 97 6.32 -8.28 -9.75
C PRO A 97 5.75 -7.02 -9.10
N ALA A 98 4.55 -7.10 -8.51
CA ALA A 98 3.89 -5.99 -7.82
C ALA A 98 4.13 -5.99 -6.31
N VAL A 99 4.86 -6.97 -5.76
CA VAL A 99 5.15 -7.08 -4.33
C VAL A 99 6.64 -6.94 -4.07
N PHE A 100 6.98 -6.12 -3.07
CA PHE A 100 8.34 -5.84 -2.63
C PHE A 100 8.47 -6.10 -1.13
N THR A 101 9.65 -6.54 -0.68
CA THR A 101 9.98 -6.56 0.75
C THR A 101 10.78 -5.32 1.13
N VAL A 102 10.51 -4.78 2.30
CA VAL A 102 11.17 -3.58 2.82
C VAL A 102 11.54 -3.80 4.28
N ASP A 103 12.72 -3.35 4.68
CA ASP A 103 13.05 -3.21 6.10
C ASP A 103 12.73 -1.78 6.55
N TYR A 104 11.56 -1.62 7.18
CA TYR A 104 11.13 -0.36 7.76
C TYR A 104 10.44 -0.64 9.09
N GLN A 105 11.22 -0.54 10.17
CA GLN A 105 10.79 -0.96 11.52
C GLN A 105 10.40 -2.46 11.54
N GLY A 106 11.26 -3.28 10.93
CA GLY A 106 11.04 -4.70 10.67
C GLY A 106 10.73 -4.97 9.20
N GLU A 107 10.84 -6.24 8.81
CA GLU A 107 10.48 -6.68 7.46
C GLU A 107 8.97 -6.53 7.24
N ARG A 108 8.59 -5.83 6.17
CA ARG A 108 7.21 -5.62 5.72
C ARG A 108 7.12 -5.89 4.23
N LYS A 109 5.90 -6.12 3.73
CA LYS A 109 5.62 -6.10 2.30
C LYS A 109 4.97 -4.79 1.85
N ILE A 110 5.38 -4.33 0.68
CA ILE A 110 4.70 -3.29 -0.09
C ILE A 110 4.08 -3.96 -1.32
N SER A 111 2.81 -3.65 -1.59
CA SER A 111 2.07 -4.15 -2.74
C SER A 111 1.56 -2.98 -3.58
N VAL A 112 1.90 -2.96 -4.87
CA VAL A 112 1.29 -2.03 -5.83
C VAL A 112 -0.06 -2.60 -6.24
N LEU A 113 -1.12 -1.83 -6.01
CA LEU A 113 -2.49 -2.26 -6.27
C LEU A 113 -2.94 -1.92 -7.69
N ASP A 114 -2.59 -0.72 -8.15
CA ASP A 114 -3.02 -0.21 -9.45
C ASP A 114 -2.15 0.98 -9.87
N THR A 115 -1.78 1.05 -11.14
CA THR A 115 -1.15 2.23 -11.73
C THR A 115 -1.36 2.23 -13.25
N ASP A 116 -1.48 3.43 -13.82
CA ASP A 116 -1.38 3.63 -15.27
C ASP A 116 -0.01 4.21 -15.68
N TYR A 117 0.96 4.19 -14.74
CA TYR A 117 2.33 4.70 -14.82
C TYR A 117 2.48 6.22 -15.03
N THR A 118 1.45 6.87 -15.55
CA THR A 118 1.52 8.20 -16.16
C THR A 118 0.69 9.25 -15.43
N HIS A 119 -0.30 8.85 -14.64
CA HIS A 119 -1.13 9.76 -13.86
C HIS A 119 -1.16 9.38 -12.38
N TYR A 120 -1.34 8.10 -12.04
CA TYR A 120 -1.52 7.65 -10.66
C TYR A 120 -0.86 6.32 -10.35
N MET A 121 -0.62 6.10 -9.06
CA MET A 121 -0.25 4.80 -8.50
C MET A 121 -0.88 4.66 -7.11
N PHE A 122 -1.43 3.48 -6.82
CA PHE A 122 -1.88 3.08 -5.50
C PHE A 122 -0.99 1.95 -4.99
N PHE A 123 -0.52 2.08 -3.75
CA PHE A 123 0.19 1.00 -3.08
C PHE A 123 -0.26 0.89 -1.63
N CYS A 124 -0.06 -0.28 -1.04
CA CYS A 124 -0.20 -0.50 0.39
C CYS A 124 1.05 -1.14 0.98
N MET A 125 1.29 -0.90 2.25
CA MET A 125 2.34 -1.54 3.03
C MET A 125 1.71 -2.24 4.24
N GLU A 126 2.18 -3.45 4.55
CA GLU A 126 1.84 -4.14 5.78
C GLU A 126 2.21 -3.31 7.01
N ALA A 127 1.23 -3.05 7.86
CA ALA A 127 1.36 -2.22 9.05
C ALA A 127 0.62 -2.86 10.25
N PRO A 128 0.97 -4.10 10.68
CA PRO A 128 0.45 -4.67 11.92
C PRO A 128 0.60 -3.70 13.09
N ALA A 129 -0.49 -3.56 13.83
CA ALA A 129 -0.58 -2.79 15.07
C ALA A 129 -1.28 -3.63 16.15
N PRO A 130 -1.12 -3.32 17.45
CA PRO A 130 -1.84 -4.03 18.51
C PRO A 130 -3.36 -4.02 18.26
N GLY A 131 -3.98 -5.21 18.17
CA GLY A 131 -5.40 -5.36 17.86
C GLY A 131 -5.75 -5.36 16.37
N THR A 132 -4.78 -5.11 15.49
CA THR A 132 -4.93 -5.12 14.03
C THR A 132 -3.75 -5.85 13.36
N GLU A 133 -3.72 -7.18 13.48
CA GLU A 133 -2.61 -8.01 12.99
C GLU A 133 -2.44 -7.94 11.46
N ASN A 134 -3.54 -7.83 10.72
CA ASN A 134 -3.53 -7.63 9.26
C ASN A 134 -3.60 -6.15 8.86
N GLY A 135 -3.12 -5.26 9.75
CA GLY A 135 -3.14 -3.83 9.52
C GLY A 135 -2.30 -3.43 8.31
N MET A 136 -2.67 -2.34 7.67
CA MET A 136 -1.96 -1.80 6.51
C MET A 136 -2.07 -0.27 6.45
N MET A 137 -1.18 0.33 5.67
CA MET A 137 -1.23 1.73 5.26
C MET A 137 -1.16 1.80 3.74
N CYS A 138 -2.06 2.56 3.13
CA CYS A 138 -2.15 2.72 1.69
C CYS A 138 -1.95 4.17 1.29
N GLN A 139 -1.32 4.42 0.14
CA GLN A 139 -1.21 5.76 -0.43
C GLN A 139 -1.70 5.82 -1.87
N TYR A 140 -2.23 6.98 -2.22
CA TYR A 140 -2.40 7.42 -3.59
C TYR A 140 -1.27 8.38 -3.95
N LEU A 141 -0.48 8.02 -4.96
CA LEU A 141 0.52 8.86 -5.60
C LEU A 141 0.03 9.39 -6.94
N ALA A 142 0.33 10.65 -7.26
CA ALA A 142 0.07 11.25 -8.56
C ALA A 142 1.35 11.82 -9.19
N ARG A 143 1.41 11.86 -10.53
CA ARG A 143 2.51 12.52 -11.25
C ARG A 143 2.48 14.04 -11.16
N THR A 144 1.34 14.62 -10.81
CA THR A 144 1.17 16.07 -10.65
C THR A 144 0.39 16.38 -9.36
N LEU A 145 0.54 17.60 -8.84
CA LEU A 145 -0.19 18.06 -7.66
C LEU A 145 -1.66 18.41 -7.92
N LYS A 146 -2.14 18.23 -9.16
CA LYS A 146 -3.53 18.53 -9.50
C LYS A 146 -4.42 17.40 -8.98
N ALA A 147 -5.36 17.75 -8.10
CA ALA A 147 -6.39 16.81 -7.66
C ALA A 147 -7.20 16.29 -8.85
N ASP A 148 -7.30 14.97 -8.95
CA ASP A 148 -8.13 14.27 -9.92
C ASP A 148 -9.21 13.49 -9.16
N ASN A 149 -10.46 13.95 -9.29
CA ASN A 149 -11.59 13.38 -8.56
C ASN A 149 -11.92 11.96 -9.01
N GLU A 150 -11.74 11.64 -10.30
CA GLU A 150 -12.04 10.30 -10.83
C GLU A 150 -11.04 9.27 -10.27
N VAL A 151 -9.76 9.65 -10.21
CA VAL A 151 -8.71 8.83 -9.59
C VAL A 151 -8.93 8.73 -8.07
N MET A 152 -9.34 9.81 -7.41
CA MET A 152 -9.63 9.79 -5.97
C MET A 152 -10.81 8.85 -5.63
N GLU A 153 -11.88 8.87 -6.42
CA GLU A 153 -12.99 7.92 -6.29
C GLU A 153 -12.55 6.48 -6.59
N LYS A 154 -11.62 6.30 -7.55
CA LYS A 154 -11.04 4.99 -7.84
C LYS A 154 -10.26 4.46 -6.64
N PHE A 155 -9.44 5.30 -6.02
CA PHE A 155 -8.75 4.96 -4.78
C PHE A 155 -9.74 4.56 -3.69
N ASP A 156 -10.82 5.32 -3.50
CA ASP A 156 -11.86 5.00 -2.51
C ASP A 156 -12.52 3.64 -2.74
N ARG A 157 -12.83 3.29 -3.99
CA ARG A 157 -13.33 1.96 -4.34
C ARG A 157 -12.31 0.86 -4.03
N THR A 158 -11.03 1.10 -4.31
CA THR A 158 -9.94 0.16 -3.97
C THR A 158 -9.85 -0.05 -2.46
N LEU A 159 -9.98 1.01 -1.65
CA LEU A 159 -9.88 0.90 -0.19
C LEU A 159 -11.03 0.12 0.46
N GLN A 160 -12.21 0.06 -0.15
CA GLN A 160 -13.38 -0.65 0.39
C GLN A 160 -13.16 -2.16 0.58
N THR A 161 -12.19 -2.74 -0.13
CA THR A 161 -11.86 -4.17 -0.04
C THR A 161 -10.78 -4.45 1.01
N LEU A 162 -10.25 -3.40 1.65
CA LEU A 162 -9.08 -3.46 2.52
C LEU A 162 -9.47 -3.05 3.96
N PRO A 163 -8.74 -3.55 4.99
CA PRO A 163 -8.97 -3.19 6.38
C PRO A 163 -8.43 -1.80 6.73
N VAL A 164 -8.61 -0.78 5.89
CA VAL A 164 -8.23 0.60 6.18
C VAL A 164 -9.47 1.45 6.43
N HIS A 165 -9.49 2.14 7.57
CA HIS A 165 -10.68 2.86 8.04
C HIS A 165 -10.42 4.34 8.35
N ILE A 166 -9.14 4.71 8.51
CA ILE A 166 -8.70 6.09 8.62
C ILE A 166 -8.24 6.58 7.25
N ARG A 167 -8.59 7.82 6.89
CA ARG A 167 -8.19 8.46 5.64
C ARG A 167 -7.79 9.90 5.87
N ILE A 168 -6.70 10.31 5.22
CA ILE A 168 -6.21 11.68 5.18
C ILE A 168 -6.02 12.08 3.72
N ILE A 169 -6.66 13.17 3.31
CA ILE A 169 -6.41 13.82 2.02
C ILE A 169 -5.37 14.92 2.26
N LEU A 170 -4.33 14.96 1.42
CA LEU A 170 -3.23 15.90 1.59
C LEU A 170 -3.52 17.18 0.81
N ASP A 171 -3.58 18.30 1.53
CA ASP A 171 -3.63 19.62 0.90
C ASP A 171 -2.21 20.03 0.49
N LEU A 172 -1.87 19.76 -0.77
CA LEU A 172 -0.58 20.14 -1.34
C LEU A 172 -0.56 21.56 -1.91
N THR A 173 -1.67 22.31 -1.82
CA THR A 173 -1.74 23.70 -2.29
C THR A 173 -0.99 24.67 -1.35
N GLN A 174 -0.65 24.21 -0.14
CA GLN A 174 -0.03 25.01 0.92
C GLN A 174 1.49 24.82 1.05
N GLY A 175 2.13 24.05 0.15
CA GLY A 175 3.58 23.80 0.15
C GLY A 175 4.43 24.98 -0.32
N LYS A 176 4.37 26.11 0.39
CA LYS A 176 5.39 27.16 0.38
C LYS A 176 5.88 27.32 1.82
N GLY A 177 6.89 26.55 2.18
CA GLY A 177 7.71 26.73 3.38
C GLY A 177 9.17 26.79 2.97
#